data_AF-A0AA38PN60-F1
#
_entry.id   AF-A0AA38PN60-F1
#
_cell.length_a   1.000
_cell.length_b   1.000
_cell.length_c   1.000
_cell.angle_alpha   90.00
_cell.angle_beta   90.00
_cell.angle_gamma   90.00
#
_symmetry.space_group_name_H-M   'P 1'
#
loop_
_entity.id
_entity.type
_entity.pdbx_description
1 polymer ?
#
loop_
_entity_poly.entity_id
_entity_poly.type
_entity_poly.pdbx_seq_one_letter_code
_entity_poly.pdbx_strand_id
1 'polypeptide(L)'
;SWIKKLSLEDRMEKNWSIQRKNALRRELQAMHEAGLSDTGGSPVASLYSITSEEWDSVRKTPTLFQRLKEWIPARYLSWMTQMNEAE
;
A
#
# COMPACT_ATOMS: atom_id res chain seq x y z
N SER A 1 5.72 21.77 6.37
CA SER A 1 5.40 20.36 6.65
C SER A 1 6.46 19.48 5.99
N TRP A 2 7.24 18.73 6.78
CA TRP A 2 8.35 17.87 6.30
C TRP A 2 7.87 16.69 5.44
N ILE A 3 6.56 16.43 5.42
CA ILE A 3 5.92 15.37 4.62
C ILE A 3 5.92 15.69 3.11
N LYS A 4 6.22 16.94 2.70
CA LYS A 4 6.21 17.40 1.30
C LYS A 4 7.41 16.96 0.43
N LYS A 5 8.21 15.94 0.78
CA LYS A 5 9.44 15.60 0.02
C LYS A 5 9.70 14.12 -0.26
N LEU A 6 8.72 13.22 -0.11
CA LEU A 6 8.91 11.83 -0.54
C LEU A 6 8.51 11.65 -2.00
N SER A 7 9.35 10.94 -2.76
CA SER A 7 9.04 10.58 -4.14
C SER A 7 7.79 9.67 -4.19
N LEU A 8 7.25 9.47 -5.39
CA LEU A 8 6.20 8.46 -5.60
C LEU A 8 6.69 7.06 -5.19
N GLU A 9 7.92 6.73 -5.58
CA GLU A 9 8.57 5.45 -5.26
C GLU A 9 8.68 5.26 -3.74
N ASP A 10 9.20 6.25 -3.02
CA ASP A 10 9.36 6.18 -1.56
C ASP A 10 8.02 6.01 -0.84
N ARG A 11 6.97 6.70 -1.32
CA ARG A 11 5.63 6.59 -0.74
C ARG A 11 5.04 5.20 -0.98
N MET A 12 5.23 4.62 -2.17
CA MET A 12 4.75 3.28 -2.48
C MET A 12 5.48 2.20 -1.67
N GLU A 13 6.79 2.28 -1.57
CA GLU A 13 7.59 1.37 -0.73
C GLU A 13 7.18 1.47 0.75
N LYS A 14 7.05 2.69 1.28
CA LYS A 14 6.59 2.90 2.67
C LYS A 14 5.18 2.38 2.87
N ASN A 15 4.27 2.61 1.93
CA ASN A 15 2.91 2.07 1.99
C ASN A 15 2.90 0.55 2.05
N TRP A 16 3.72 -0.11 1.24
CA TRP A 16 3.86 -1.56 1.27
C TRP A 16 4.35 -2.06 2.64
N SER A 17 5.39 -1.43 3.19
CA SER A 17 5.91 -1.75 4.53
C SER A 17 4.87 -1.54 5.64
N ILE A 18 4.14 -0.42 5.58
CA ILE A 18 3.07 -0.09 6.53
C ILE A 18 1.95 -1.11 6.45
N GLN A 19 1.53 -1.51 5.25
CA GLN A 19 0.47 -2.52 5.08
C GLN A 19 0.86 -3.86 5.72
N ARG A 20 2.09 -4.34 5.52
CA ARG A 20 2.57 -5.58 6.15
C ARG A 20 2.57 -5.48 7.67
N LYS A 21 3.09 -4.38 8.23
CA LYS A 21 3.09 -4.15 9.68
C LYS A 21 1.68 -4.03 10.25
N ASN A 22 0.78 -3.37 9.54
CA ASN A 22 -0.62 -3.23 9.94
C ASN A 22 -1.37 -4.57 9.89
N ALA A 23 -1.08 -5.43 8.91
CA ALA A 23 -1.67 -6.77 8.85
C ALA A 23 -1.30 -7.59 10.09
N LEU A 24 -0.02 -7.63 10.45
CA LEU A 24 0.46 -8.29 11.67
C LEU A 24 -0.19 -7.71 12.94
N ARG A 25 -0.28 -6.37 13.04
CA ARG A 25 -0.92 -5.72 14.20
C ARG A 25 -2.40 -6.08 14.32
N ARG A 26 -3.13 -6.18 13.20
CA ARG A 26 -4.53 -6.60 13.20
C ARG A 26 -4.69 -8.05 13.63
N GLU A 27 -3.78 -8.93 13.20
CA GLU A 27 -3.78 -10.33 13.62
C GLU A 27 -3.55 -10.46 15.13
N LEU A 28 -2.53 -9.77 15.67
CA LEU A 28 -2.27 -9.76 17.13
C LEU A 28 -3.45 -9.18 17.91
N GLN A 29 -4.09 -8.13 17.38
CA GLN A 29 -5.28 -7.56 18.00
C GLN A 29 -6.46 -8.54 17.99
N ALA A 30 -6.70 -9.23 16.88
CA ALA A 30 -7.75 -10.24 16.78
C ALA A 30 -7.50 -11.42 17.73
N MET A 31 -6.25 -11.88 17.88
CA MET A 31 -5.89 -12.92 18.85
C MET A 31 -6.14 -12.47 20.29
N HIS A 32 -5.84 -11.21 20.61
CA HIS A 32 -6.12 -10.66 21.92
C HIS A 32 -7.62 -10.56 22.21
N GLU A 33 -8.41 -10.07 21.24
CA GLU A 33 -9.87 -9.99 21.35
C GLU A 33 -10.53 -11.38 21.46
N ALA A 34 -9.91 -12.41 20.88
CA ALA A 34 -10.32 -13.81 21.02
C ALA A 34 -9.85 -14.48 22.33
N GLY A 35 -9.10 -13.77 23.19
CA GLY A 35 -8.56 -14.31 24.44
C GLY A 35 -7.40 -15.29 24.24
N LEU A 36 -6.79 -15.31 23.06
CA LEU A 36 -5.68 -16.20 22.68
C LEU A 36 -4.29 -15.58 22.94
N SER A 37 -4.24 -14.29 23.29
CA SER A 37 -3.01 -13.55 23.59
C SER A 37 -3.26 -12.52 24.69
N ASP A 38 -2.32 -12.39 25.63
CA ASP A 38 -2.34 -11.34 26.67
C ASP A 38 -1.90 -9.97 26.13
N THR A 39 -1.35 -9.91 24.92
CA THR A 39 -0.88 -8.68 24.28
C THR A 39 -1.67 -8.38 23.02
N GLY A 40 -2.28 -7.20 22.98
CA GLY A 40 -2.97 -6.65 21.81
C GLY A 40 -2.02 -6.02 20.79
N GLY A 41 -2.55 -5.77 19.59
CA GLY A 41 -1.83 -5.06 18.54
C GLY A 41 -1.79 -3.55 18.80
N SER A 42 -0.63 -2.93 18.64
CA SER A 42 -0.48 -1.45 18.66
C SER A 42 -1.27 -0.78 17.51
N PRO A 43 -1.70 0.50 17.61
CA PRO A 43 -2.41 1.22 16.57
C PRO A 43 -1.80 1.08 15.16
N VAL A 44 -2.65 0.98 14.14
CA VAL A 44 -2.22 0.91 12.74
C VAL A 44 -1.71 2.26 12.24
N ALA A 45 -0.65 2.26 11.44
CA ALA A 45 -0.15 3.48 10.81
C ALA A 45 -0.99 3.83 9.57
N SER A 46 -1.15 5.13 9.30
CA SER A 46 -1.81 5.62 8.09
C SER A 46 -0.91 5.48 6.87
N LEU A 47 -1.52 5.30 5.70
CA LEU A 47 -0.80 5.26 4.42
C LEU A 47 -0.55 6.68 3.89
N TYR A 48 0.53 6.83 3.14
CA TYR A 48 0.77 7.99 2.29
C TYR A 48 -0.23 8.00 1.14
N SER A 49 -0.82 9.16 0.86
CA SER A 49 -1.71 9.32 -0.29
C SER A 49 -0.92 9.14 -1.60
N ILE A 50 -1.50 8.38 -2.53
CA ILE A 50 -1.09 8.27 -3.93
C ILE A 50 -2.29 8.73 -4.75
N THR A 51 -2.10 9.75 -5.57
CA THR A 51 -3.17 10.38 -6.37
C THR A 51 -3.56 9.53 -7.57
N SER A 52 -4.72 9.80 -8.16
CA SER A 52 -5.18 9.10 -9.36
C SER A 52 -4.22 9.33 -10.54
N GLU A 53 -3.69 10.55 -10.69
CA GLU A 53 -2.73 10.93 -11.73
C GLU A 53 -1.39 10.18 -11.56
N GLU A 54 -0.96 9.96 -10.32
CA GLU A 54 0.21 9.14 -10.02
C GLU A 54 -0.03 7.67 -10.37
N TRP A 55 -1.21 7.13 -10.05
CA TRP A 55 -1.58 5.76 -10.42
C TRP A 55 -1.65 5.58 -11.94
N ASP A 56 -2.21 6.55 -12.65
CA ASP A 56 -2.22 6.56 -14.11
C ASP A 56 -0.81 6.66 -14.69
N SER A 57 0.07 7.46 -14.09
CA SER A 57 1.47 7.57 -14.51
C SER A 57 2.19 6.22 -14.38
N VAL A 58 1.96 5.50 -13.28
CA VAL A 58 2.50 4.13 -13.08
C VAL A 58 1.92 3.18 -14.13
N ARG A 59 0.60 3.21 -14.36
CA ARG A 59 -0.07 2.34 -15.34
C ARG A 59 0.45 2.54 -16.76
N LYS A 60 0.55 3.80 -17.21
CA LYS A 60 0.88 4.18 -18.60
C LYS A 60 2.37 4.13 -18.92
N THR A 61 3.24 4.11 -17.90
CA THR A 61 4.70 4.15 -18.08
C THR A 61 5.32 2.78 -17.77
N PRO A 62 5.71 1.96 -18.77
CA PRO A 62 6.17 0.59 -18.53
C PRO A 62 7.39 0.50 -17.60
N THR A 63 8.34 1.42 -17.73
CA THR A 63 9.55 1.46 -16.88
C THR A 63 9.21 1.75 -15.42
N LEU A 64 8.24 2.63 -15.19
CA LEU A 64 7.77 2.98 -13.85
C LEU A 64 6.95 1.83 -13.24
N PHE A 65 6.07 1.21 -14.03
CA PHE A 65 5.34 0.01 -13.63
C PHE A 65 6.29 -1.11 -13.21
N GLN A 66 7.27 -1.45 -14.05
CA GLN A 66 8.21 -2.54 -13.75
C GLN A 66 9.01 -2.30 -12.47
N ARG A 67 9.36 -1.05 -12.19
CA ARG A 67 10.07 -0.66 -10.96
C ARG A 67 9.19 -0.79 -9.71
N LEU A 68 7.90 -0.50 -9.83
CA LEU A 68 6.99 -0.35 -8.69
C LEU A 68 6.05 -1.54 -8.46
N LYS A 69 5.91 -2.45 -9.43
CA LYS A 69 4.91 -3.53 -9.45
C LYS A 69 4.86 -4.37 -8.17
N GLU A 70 5.99 -4.56 -7.49
CA GLU A 70 6.08 -5.36 -6.25
C GLU A 70 5.42 -4.67 -5.04
N TRP A 71 5.28 -3.34 -5.10
CA TRP A 71 4.66 -2.54 -4.05
C TRP A 71 3.20 -2.19 -4.36
N ILE A 72 2.69 -2.56 -5.54
CA ILE A 72 1.31 -2.29 -5.95
C ILE A 72 0.39 -3.31 -5.27
N PRO A 73 -0.60 -2.86 -4.46
CA PRO A 73 -1.61 -3.76 -3.92
C PRO A 73 -2.42 -4.42 -5.05
N ALA A 74 -2.79 -5.69 -4.88
CA ALA A 74 -3.50 -6.48 -5.90
C ALA A 74 -4.73 -5.78 -6.50
N ARG A 75 -5.52 -5.06 -5.68
CA ARG A 75 -6.68 -4.29 -6.16
C ARG A 75 -6.34 -3.26 -7.24
N TYR A 76 -5.17 -2.63 -7.14
CA TYR A 76 -4.73 -1.64 -8.12
C TYR A 76 -4.16 -2.32 -9.36
N LEU A 77 -3.52 -3.50 -9.23
CA LEU A 77 -3.14 -4.31 -10.39
C LEU A 77 -4.38 -4.70 -11.20
N SER A 78 -5.44 -5.19 -10.55
CA SER A 78 -6.71 -5.51 -11.22
C SER A 78 -7.34 -4.29 -11.90
N TRP A 79 -7.36 -3.15 -11.23
CA TRP A 79 -7.84 -1.89 -11.82
C TRP A 79 -7.01 -1.49 -13.06
N MET A 80 -5.68 -1.57 -12.99
CA MET A 80 -4.81 -1.25 -14.12
C MET A 80 -5.08 -2.15 -15.32
N THR A 81 -5.25 -3.45 -15.09
CA THR A 81 -5.61 -4.41 -16.16
C THR A 81 -6.93 -4.03 -16.82
N GLN A 82 -7.98 -3.78 -16.04
CA GLN A 82 -9.30 -3.40 -16.57
C GLN A 82 -9.25 -2.09 -17.37
N MET A 83 -8.50 -1.09 -16.91
CA MET A 83 -8.35 0.18 -17.64
C MET A 83 -7.56 0.00 -18.95
N ASN A 84 -6.56 -0.88 -18.97
CA ASN A 84 -5.80 -1.17 -20.19
C ASN A 84 -6.60 -1.99 -21.20
N GLU A 85 -7.57 -2.80 -20.77
CA GLU A 85 -8.46 -3.57 -21.65
C GLU A 85 -9.60 -2.72 -22.25
N ALA A 86 -9.89 -1.58 -21.63
CA ALA A 86 -10.95 -0.65 -22.05
C ALA A 86 -10.46 0.47 -22.99
N GLU A 87 -9.14 0.59 -23.20
CA GLU A 87 -8.47 1.53 -24.12
C GLU A 87 -8.18 0.86 -25.48
#